data_AF-A0A852K6D1-F1
#
_entry.id   AF-A0A852K6D1-F1
#
_cell.length_a   1.000
_cell.length_b   1.000
_cell.length_c   1.000
_cell.angle_alpha   90.00
_cell.angle_beta   90.00
_cell.angle_gamma   90.00
#
_symmetry.space_group_name_H-M   'P 1'
#
loop_
_entity.id
_entity.type
_entity.pdbx_description
1 polymer ?
#
loop_
_entity_poly.entity_id
_entity_poly.type
_entity_poly.pdbx_seq_one_letter_code
_entity_poly.pdbx_strand_id
1 'polypeptide(L)' 'PLSPCVAGERLCSTEEATAGSGTYTRHGFIFSSLAGCLERKNEDNELPVVSVVRDSESQLLPNVGAVVTCKV' A
#
# COMPACT_ATOMS: atom_id res chain seq x y z
N PRO A 1 4.01 13.47 -8.67
CA PRO A 1 4.59 12.30 -9.39
C PRO A 1 4.62 11.10 -8.45
N LEU A 2 4.05 9.96 -8.87
CA LEU A 2 4.16 8.70 -8.12
C LEU A 2 5.63 8.27 -8.11
N SER A 3 6.20 8.02 -6.94
CA SER A 3 7.58 7.55 -6.82
C SER A 3 7.62 6.03 -7.00
N PRO A 4 8.26 5.51 -8.06
CA PRO A 4 8.41 4.08 -8.24
C PRO A 4 9.38 3.53 -7.18
N CYS A 5 9.16 2.30 -6.76
CA CYS A 5 10.00 1.59 -5.81
C CYS A 5 10.09 0.11 -6.18
N VAL A 6 11.15 -0.56 -5.73
CA VAL A 6 11.39 -1.99 -5.96
C VAL A 6 11.23 -2.81 -4.68
N ALA A 7 11.05 -4.13 -4.82
CA ALA A 7 10.96 -5.03 -3.67
C ALA A 7 12.28 -4.98 -2.86
N GLY A 8 12.16 -4.82 -1.54
CA GLY A 8 13.26 -4.68 -0.60
C GLY A 8 13.78 -3.24 -0.43
N GLU A 9 13.25 -2.27 -1.17
CA GLU A 9 13.61 -0.86 -1.01
C GLU A 9 13.11 -0.31 0.33
N ARG A 10 13.96 0.44 1.03
CA ARG A 10 13.62 1.10 2.29
C ARG A 10 12.87 2.41 2.00
N LEU A 11 11.67 2.54 2.55
CA LEU A 11 10.77 3.67 2.28
C LEU A 11 10.88 4.77 3.36
N CYS A 12 10.65 4.41 4.63
CA CYS A 12 10.68 5.36 5.76
C CYS A 12 10.78 4.63 7.11
N SER A 13 10.92 5.39 8.20
CA SER A 13 10.88 4.86 9.57
C SER A 13 9.44 4.54 10.01
N THR A 14 9.28 3.56 10.91
CA THR A 14 7.99 3.28 11.57
C THR A 14 7.54 4.41 12.53
N GLU A 15 8.44 5.35 12.84
CA GLU A 15 8.10 6.57 13.61
C GLU A 15 7.44 7.64 12.75
N GLU A 16 7.68 7.62 11.43
CA GLU A 16 7.20 8.64 10.49
C GLU A 16 5.90 8.22 9.79
N ALA A 17 5.62 6.92 9.72
CA ALA A 17 4.52 6.36 8.97
C ALA A 17 4.16 4.94 9.46
N THR A 18 2.96 4.50 9.10
CA THR A 18 2.45 3.16 9.32
C THR A 18 2.52 2.34 8.02
N ALA A 19 2.90 1.06 8.12
CA ALA A 19 2.99 0.17 6.96
C ALA A 19 1.61 -0.25 6.45
N GLY A 20 1.32 0.04 5.18
CA GLY A 20 0.11 -0.35 4.46
C GLY A 20 0.34 -1.49 3.46
N SER A 21 -0.58 -1.65 2.52
CA SER A 21 -0.49 -2.68 1.48
C SER A 21 0.80 -2.58 0.66
N GLY A 22 1.38 -3.71 0.26
CA GLY A 22 2.62 -3.74 -0.51
C GLY A 22 3.87 -3.32 0.27
N THR A 23 3.81 -3.28 1.60
CA THR A 23 4.96 -2.99 2.46
C THR A 23 5.14 -4.02 3.57
N TYR A 24 6.31 -4.04 4.21
CA TYR A 24 6.57 -4.80 5.42
C TYR A 24 7.48 -4.01 6.37
N THR A 25 7.45 -4.35 7.65
CA THR A 25 8.30 -3.72 8.68
C THR A 25 9.44 -4.63 9.10
N ARG A 26 10.64 -4.08 9.24
CA ARG A 26 11.80 -4.79 9.77
C ARG A 26 12.74 -3.82 10.48
N HIS A 27 13.09 -4.12 11.73
CA HIS A 27 14.02 -3.32 12.55
C HIS A 27 13.69 -1.80 12.58
N GLY A 28 12.43 -1.43 12.73
CA GLY A 28 12.01 -0.02 12.82
C GLY A 28 11.91 0.72 11.49
N PHE A 29 12.05 0.02 10.36
CA PHE A 29 11.88 0.60 9.03
C PHE A 29 10.79 -0.11 8.23
N ILE A 30 10.16 0.65 7.35
CA ILE A 30 9.19 0.18 6.36
C ILE A 30 9.92 -0.05 5.05
N PHE A 31 9.71 -1.21 4.47
CA PHE A 31 10.27 -1.63 3.18
C PHE A 31 9.15 -1.97 2.21
N SER A 32 9.42 -1.81 0.92
CA SER A 32 8.53 -2.29 -0.13
C SER A 32 8.59 -3.81 -0.25
N SER A 33 7.44 -4.48 -0.33
CA SER A 33 7.36 -5.92 -0.63
C SER A 33 7.22 -6.21 -2.13
N LEU A 34 6.99 -5.19 -2.97
CA LEU A 34 6.72 -5.36 -4.40
C LEU A 34 7.18 -4.16 -5.24
N ALA A 35 7.56 -4.41 -6.49
CA ALA A 35 7.77 -3.32 -7.45
C ALA A 35 6.44 -2.62 -7.77
N GLY A 36 6.39 -1.30 -7.64
CA GLY A 36 5.18 -0.51 -7.84
C GLY A 36 5.39 0.98 -7.54
N CYS A 37 4.29 1.69 -7.31
CA CYS A 37 4.26 3.11 -6.98
C CYS A 37 3.97 3.29 -5.49
N LEU A 38 4.76 4.11 -4.82
CA LEU A 38 4.51 4.49 -3.43
C LEU A 38 3.35 5.49 -3.36
N GLU A 39 2.39 5.16 -2.52
CA GLU A 39 1.28 6.00 -2.12
C GLU A 39 1.38 6.30 -0.62
N ARG A 40 1.13 7.55 -0.25
CA ARG A 40 1.05 7.98 1.14
C ARG A 40 -0.31 8.60 1.38
N LYS A 41 -1.09 8.02 2.29
CA LYS A 41 -2.42 8.52 2.69
C LYS A 41 -2.34 9.04 4.13
N ASN A 42 -2.74 10.29 4.33
CA ASN A 42 -2.94 10.84 5.67
C ASN A 42 -4.37 10.55 6.10
N GLU A 43 -4.55 9.79 7.18
CA GLU A 43 -5.82 9.72 7.90
C GLU A 43 -5.77 10.67 9.11
N ASP A 44 -6.92 11.26 9.42
CA ASP A 44 -7.15 12.34 10.39
C ASP A 44 -6.25 12.33 11.63
N ASN A 45 -5.21 13.17 11.60
CA ASN A 45 -4.32 13.48 12.73
C ASN A 45 -3.44 12.31 13.24
N GLU A 46 -3.34 11.22 12.49
CA GLU A 46 -2.45 10.08 12.77
C GLU A 46 -1.24 10.04 11.83
N LEU A 47 -0.30 9.12 12.09
CA LEU A 47 0.84 8.90 11.20
C LEU A 47 0.36 8.44 9.81
N PRO A 48 0.92 8.97 8.71
CA PRO A 48 0.55 8.57 7.36
C PRO A 48 0.68 7.06 7.14
N VAL A 49 -0.26 6.47 6.41
CA VAL A 49 -0.12 5.10 5.91
C VAL A 49 0.64 5.12 4.59
N VAL A 50 1.72 4.35 4.52
CA VAL A 50 2.52 4.18 3.29
C VAL A 50 2.22 2.83 2.68
N SER A 51 1.77 2.83 1.43
CA SER A 51 1.48 1.63 0.64
C SER A 51 2.26 1.65 -0.68
N VAL A 52 2.51 0.46 -1.23
CA VAL A 52 3.03 0.30 -2.59
C VAL A 52 2.00 -0.45 -3.41
N VAL A 53 1.55 0.16 -4.49
CA VAL A 53 0.52 -0.38 -5.38
C VAL A 53 1.07 -0.58 -6.79
N ARG A 54 0.55 -1.57 -7.50
CA ARG A 54 0.69 -1.69 -8.95
C ARG A 54 -0.59 -1.17 -9.58
N ASP A 55 -0.48 -0.47 -10.71
CA ASP A 55 -1.64 0.04 -11.46
C ASP A 55 -2.69 -1.04 -11.82
N SER A 56 -2.30 -2.32 -11.77
CA SER A 56 -3.13 -3.47 -12.16
C SER A 56 -3.96 -4.11 -11.04
N GLU A 57 -3.73 -3.74 -9.77
CA GLU A 57 -4.34 -4.42 -8.61
C GLU A 57 -5.33 -3.49 -7.91
N SER A 58 -6.47 -3.21 -8.56
CA SER A 58 -7.66 -2.83 -7.81
C SER A 58 -8.15 -4.07 -7.08
N GLN A 59 -8.22 -4.02 -5.75
CA GLN A 59 -8.70 -5.14 -4.95
C GLN A 59 -10.12 -5.51 -5.40
N LEU A 60 -10.26 -6.61 -6.15
CA LEU A 60 -11.52 -7.07 -6.74
C LEU A 60 -12.45 -7.75 -5.73
N LEU A 61 -12.16 -7.64 -4.43
CA LEU A 61 -12.96 -8.29 -3.40
C LEU A 61 -14.31 -7.56 -3.26
N PRO A 62 -15.44 -8.21 -3.58
CA PRO A 62 -16.74 -7.59 -3.41
C PRO A 62 -17.08 -7.49 -1.92
N ASN A 63 -17.62 -6.34 -1.52
CA ASN A 63 -18.15 -6.14 -0.18
C ASN A 63 -19.56 -6.74 -0.03
N VAL A 64 -20.01 -6.95 1.20
CA VAL A 64 -21.41 -7.35 1.48
C VAL A 64 -22.36 -6.30 0.87
N GLY A 65 -23.30 -6.74 0.05
CA GLY A 65 -24.23 -5.89 -0.67
C GLY A 65 -23.73 -5.37 -2.04
N ALA A 66 -22.54 -5.76 -2.48
CA ALA A 66 -22.05 -5.42 -3.82
C ALA A 66 -22.84 -6.20 -4.91
N VAL A 67 -23.22 -5.50 -5.97
CA VAL A 67 -23.79 -6.10 -7.18
C VAL A 67 -22.66 -6.36 -8.16
N VAL A 68 -22.57 -7.60 -8.67
CA VAL A 68 -21.50 -8.06 -9.56
C VAL A 68 -22.06 -8.56 -10.90
N THR A 69 -21.25 -8.48 -11.95
CA THR A 69 -21.56 -9.12 -13.24
C THR A 69 -20.99 -10.54 -13.25
N CYS A 70 -21.80 -11.52 -13.61
CA CYS A 70 -21.39 -12.94 -13.71
C CYS A 70 -21.66 -13.46 -15.11
N LYS A 71 -20.86 -14.43 -15.58
CA LYS A 71 -21.17 -15.26 -16.75
C LYS A 71 -21.75 -16.59 -16.25
N VAL A 72 -22.90 -17.00 -16.80
CA VAL A 72 -23.51 -18.32 -16.56
C VAL A 72 -22.81 -19.39 -17.39
#